data_AF-A0A1Y1NDQ6-F1
#
_entry.id   AF-A0A1Y1NDQ6-F1
#
_cell.length_a   1.000
_cell.length_b   1.000
_cell.length_c   1.000
_cell.angle_alpha   90.00
_cell.angle_beta   90.00
_cell.angle_gamma   90.00
#
_symmetry.space_group_name_H-M   'P 1'
#
loop_
_entity.id
_entity.type
_entity.pdbx_description
1 polymer ?
#
loop_
_entity_poly.entity_id
_entity_poly.type
_entity_poly.pdbx_seq_one_letter_code
_entity_poly.pdbx_strand_id
1 'polypeptide(L)'
;MLKCSELLKSMQNYHMDDHELYDIIYNFLIGGDGSVYEGRGWHKVGSHTKGYNSKSLGIAFIGKFTDKLPNTKQLKVGKDLIQCAKELQEISSNYKLYGARQLSATHSPGLMLYQEIQKWPNFNKCV
;
A
#
# COMPACT_ATOMS: atom_id res chain seq x y z
N MET A 1 -21.27 -10.24 2.60
CA MET A 1 -20.16 -9.30 2.79
C MET A 1 -18.90 -10.16 2.92
N LEU A 2 -18.00 -10.17 1.94
CA LEU A 2 -16.75 -10.93 2.05
C LEU A 2 -15.92 -10.35 3.21
N LYS A 3 -15.35 -11.21 4.05
CA LYS A 3 -14.40 -10.76 5.08
C LYS A 3 -13.12 -10.31 4.37
N CYS A 4 -12.43 -9.30 4.89
CA CYS A 4 -11.20 -8.77 4.27
C CYS A 4 -10.13 -9.87 4.08
N SER A 5 -10.09 -10.88 4.94
CA SER A 5 -9.24 -12.07 4.80
C SER A 5 -9.55 -12.93 3.58
N GLU A 6 -10.82 -13.09 3.21
CA GLU A 6 -11.24 -13.83 2.01
C GLU A 6 -10.84 -13.08 0.74
N LEU A 7 -11.01 -11.76 0.74
CA LEU A 7 -10.58 -10.89 -0.35
C LEU A 7 -9.05 -10.92 -0.53
N LEU A 8 -8.29 -10.91 0.57
CA LEU A 8 -6.84 -11.05 0.54
C LEU A 8 -6.38 -12.36 -0.06
N LYS A 9 -7.00 -13.46 0.35
CA LYS A 9 -6.70 -14.78 -0.22
C LYS A 9 -7.01 -14.83 -1.71
N SER A 10 -8.13 -14.24 -2.13
CA SER A 10 -8.46 -14.14 -3.55
C SER A 10 -7.45 -13.28 -4.33
N MET A 11 -6.98 -12.16 -3.76
CA MET A 11 -5.95 -11.32 -4.38
C MET A 11 -4.59 -12.03 -4.44
N GLN A 12 -4.23 -12.81 -3.42
CA GLN A 12 -3.00 -13.60 -3.41
C GLN A 12 -3.05 -14.69 -4.49
N ASN A 13 -4.13 -15.47 -4.54
CA ASN A 13 -4.34 -16.49 -5.57
C ASN A 13 -4.28 -15.87 -6.97
N TYR A 14 -4.97 -14.75 -7.21
CA TYR A 14 -4.89 -14.04 -8.48
C TYR A 14 -3.44 -13.68 -8.88
N HIS A 15 -2.64 -13.15 -7.95
CA HIS A 15 -1.25 -12.83 -8.25
C HIS A 15 -0.37 -14.06 -8.47
N MET A 16 -0.62 -15.16 -7.76
CA MET A 16 0.20 -16.37 -7.86
C MET A 16 -0.16 -17.22 -9.06
N ASP A 17 -1.46 -17.46 -9.27
CA ASP A 17 -1.98 -18.38 -10.27
C ASP A 17 -2.05 -17.71 -11.65
N ASP A 18 -2.50 -16.45 -11.74
CA ASP A 18 -2.72 -15.79 -13.03
C ASP A 18 -1.54 -14.93 -13.50
N HIS A 19 -0.63 -14.55 -12.59
CA HIS A 19 0.51 -13.66 -12.89
C HIS A 19 1.87 -14.27 -12.54
N GLU A 20 1.90 -15.55 -12.15
CA GLU A 20 3.11 -16.32 -11.81
C GLU A 20 4.01 -15.63 -10.78
N LEU A 21 3.42 -14.85 -9.88
CA LEU A 21 4.15 -14.17 -8.82
C LEU A 21 4.30 -15.10 -7.61
N TYR A 22 5.40 -14.97 -6.88
CA TYR A 22 5.64 -15.81 -5.70
C TYR A 22 4.69 -15.54 -4.53
N ASP A 23 4.03 -14.37 -4.53
CA ASP A 23 3.14 -13.91 -3.46
C ASP A 23 2.35 -12.66 -3.92
N ILE A 24 1.39 -12.21 -3.10
CA ILE A 24 0.74 -10.89 -3.24
C ILE A 24 1.77 -9.78 -3.42
N ILE A 25 1.47 -8.80 -4.27
CA ILE A 25 2.49 -7.85 -4.74
C ILE A 25 2.87 -6.78 -3.72
N TYR A 26 2.06 -6.57 -2.68
CA TYR A 26 2.25 -5.53 -1.67
C TYR A 26 2.92 -6.10 -0.42
N ASN A 27 3.65 -5.25 0.31
CA ASN A 27 4.20 -5.60 1.61
C ASN A 27 3.10 -5.64 2.67
N PHE A 28 2.20 -4.65 2.66
CA PHE A 28 1.08 -4.54 3.58
C PHE A 28 -0.19 -4.08 2.87
N LEU A 29 -1.34 -4.52 3.39
CA LEU A 29 -2.66 -4.13 2.92
C LEU A 29 -3.53 -3.65 4.08
N ILE A 30 -4.32 -2.59 3.88
CA ILE A 30 -5.17 -2.00 4.91
C ILE A 30 -6.63 -2.20 4.57
N GLY A 31 -7.31 -3.02 5.37
CA GLY A 31 -8.72 -3.35 5.19
C GLY A 31 -9.65 -2.23 5.64
N GLY A 32 -10.85 -2.19 5.06
CA GLY A 32 -11.92 -1.26 5.45
C GLY A 32 -12.39 -1.42 6.90
N ASP A 33 -12.08 -2.56 7.52
CA ASP A 33 -12.30 -2.85 8.93
C ASP A 33 -11.32 -2.12 9.87
N GLY A 34 -10.20 -1.61 9.35
CA GLY A 34 -9.12 -1.00 10.13
C GLY A 34 -8.03 -2.00 10.53
N SER A 35 -7.98 -3.18 9.91
CA SER A 35 -6.91 -4.14 10.13
C SER A 35 -5.76 -3.92 9.13
N VAL A 36 -4.52 -4.12 9.59
CA VAL A 36 -3.36 -4.29 8.72
C VAL A 36 -3.20 -5.78 8.43
N TYR A 37 -3.06 -6.11 7.16
CA TYR A 37 -2.81 -7.45 6.69
C TYR A 37 -1.42 -7.52 6.09
N GLU A 38 -0.63 -8.45 6.60
CA GLU A 38 0.70 -8.72 6.07
C GLU A 38 0.58 -9.42 4.71
N GLY A 39 1.21 -8.83 3.70
CA GLY A 39 1.49 -9.49 2.43
C GLY A 39 2.90 -10.06 2.48
N ARG A 40 3.83 -9.45 1.74
CA ARG A 40 5.24 -9.84 1.79
C ARG A 40 5.97 -9.45 3.09
N GLY A 41 5.38 -8.56 3.88
CA GLY A 41 5.95 -8.11 5.15
C GLY A 41 7.14 -7.17 4.98
N TRP A 42 7.91 -7.01 6.05
CA TRP A 42 8.99 -6.02 6.15
C TRP A 42 10.23 -6.35 5.30
N HIS A 43 10.67 -7.60 5.35
CA HIS A 43 12.02 -7.98 4.91
C HIS A 43 12.06 -8.65 3.52
N LYS A 44 10.93 -8.67 2.80
CA LYS A 44 10.85 -9.23 1.44
C LYS A 44 10.55 -8.15 0.42
N VAL A 45 11.19 -8.30 -0.74
CA VAL A 45 11.01 -7.40 -1.88
C VAL A 45 9.59 -7.49 -2.42
N GLY A 46 8.94 -6.34 -2.60
CA GLY A 46 7.61 -6.20 -3.20
C GLY A 46 7.56 -6.55 -4.69
N SER A 47 6.37 -6.52 -5.28
CA SER A 47 6.20 -6.54 -6.75
C SER A 47 5.16 -5.50 -7.21
N HIS A 48 4.95 -4.47 -6.40
CA HIS A 48 3.89 -3.47 -6.56
C HIS A 48 4.27 -2.31 -7.50
N THR A 49 5.55 -2.03 -7.73
CA THR A 49 6.00 -0.87 -8.52
C THR A 49 7.35 -1.15 -9.18
N LYS A 50 7.35 -1.37 -10.50
CA LYS A 50 8.55 -1.65 -11.30
C LYS A 50 9.59 -0.54 -11.12
N GLY A 51 10.85 -0.93 -10.87
CA GLY A 51 11.96 0.01 -10.60
C GLY A 51 12.04 0.53 -9.16
N TYR A 52 11.05 0.25 -8.31
CA TYR A 52 10.99 0.67 -6.91
C TYR A 52 10.87 -0.49 -5.92
N ASN A 53 10.40 -1.66 -6.36
CA ASN A 53 10.20 -2.86 -5.53
C ASN A 53 11.30 -3.16 -4.50
N SER A 54 12.58 -3.02 -4.86
CA SER A 54 13.72 -3.35 -3.98
C SER A 54 14.15 -2.22 -3.04
N LYS A 55 13.58 -1.03 -3.16
CA LYS A 55 13.98 0.19 -2.43
C LYS A 55 12.79 0.92 -1.79
N SER A 56 11.65 0.27 -1.68
CA SER A 56 10.43 0.86 -1.14
C SER A 56 9.56 -0.18 -0.45
N LEU A 57 8.78 0.28 0.53
CA LEU A 57 7.73 -0.49 1.18
C LEU A 57 6.37 -0.20 0.51
N GLY A 58 5.74 -1.24 -0.06
CA GLY A 58 4.44 -1.11 -0.73
C GLY A 58 3.26 -1.32 0.23
N ILE A 59 2.47 -0.27 0.45
CA ILE A 59 1.25 -0.32 1.27
C ILE A 59 0.03 -0.09 0.36
N ALA A 60 -0.90 -1.04 0.32
CA ALA A 60 -2.16 -0.91 -0.42
C ALA A 60 -3.35 -0.65 0.52
N PHE A 61 -4.28 0.18 0.08
CA PHE A 61 -5.58 0.32 0.73
C PHE A 61 -6.57 -0.57 -0.01
N ILE A 62 -7.25 -1.46 0.69
CA ILE A 62 -8.24 -2.36 0.09
C ILE A 62 -9.49 -1.55 -0.25
N GLY A 63 -9.74 -1.35 -1.55
CA GLY A 63 -10.89 -0.64 -2.09
C GLY A 63 -10.59 0.11 -3.39
N LYS A 64 -11.61 0.80 -3.93
CA LYS A 64 -11.48 1.70 -5.09
C LYS A 64 -11.68 3.14 -4.63
N PHE A 65 -10.61 3.95 -4.70
CA PHE A 65 -10.61 5.32 -4.17
C PHE A 65 -10.49 6.39 -5.26
N THR A 66 -11.05 6.11 -6.43
CA THR A 66 -11.13 7.11 -7.52
C THR A 66 -12.06 8.25 -7.13
N ASP A 67 -13.25 7.94 -6.62
CA ASP A 67 -14.32 8.91 -6.37
C ASP A 67 -14.72 8.99 -4.88
N LYS A 68 -14.08 8.19 -4.03
CA LYS A 68 -14.36 8.10 -2.60
C LYS A 68 -13.06 7.99 -1.81
N LEU A 69 -12.99 8.62 -0.65
CA LEU A 69 -11.88 8.44 0.28
C LEU A 69 -11.96 7.09 1.00
N PRO A 70 -10.81 6.49 1.38
CA PRO A 70 -10.81 5.46 2.41
C PRO A 70 -11.48 5.97 3.68
N ASN A 71 -12.06 5.05 4.44
CA ASN A 71 -12.69 5.46 5.69
C ASN A 71 -11.64 5.93 6.71
N THR A 72 -12.10 6.61 7.76
CA THR A 72 -11.22 7.20 8.79
C THR A 72 -10.35 6.17 9.49
N LYS A 73 -10.85 4.93 9.68
CA LYS A 73 -10.06 3.83 10.27
C LYS A 73 -8.88 3.46 9.37
N GLN A 74 -9.12 3.29 8.07
CA GLN A 74 -8.07 2.99 7.09
C GLN A 74 -7.00 4.08 7.07
N LEU A 75 -7.41 5.36 7.01
CA LEU A 75 -6.46 6.47 6.96
C LEU A 75 -5.63 6.56 8.25
N LYS A 76 -6.25 6.35 9.41
CA LYS A 76 -5.54 6.31 10.71
C LYS A 76 -4.51 5.18 10.72
N VAL A 77 -4.94 3.97 10.39
CA VAL A 77 -4.09 2.78 10.37
C VAL A 77 -2.92 2.91 9.38
N GLY A 78 -3.15 3.56 8.23
CA GLY A 78 -2.06 3.84 7.29
C GLY A 78 -0.99 4.77 7.85
N LYS A 79 -1.39 5.80 8.61
CA LYS A 79 -0.45 6.68 9.30
C LYS A 79 0.28 5.95 10.42
N ASP A 80 -0.44 5.19 11.23
CA ASP A 80 0.12 4.41 12.34
C ASP A 80 1.14 3.37 11.83
N LEU A 81 0.84 2.70 10.71
CA LEU A 81 1.75 1.72 10.09
C LEU A 81 3.05 2.37 9.58
N ILE A 82 2.96 3.55 8.96
CA ILE A 82 4.14 4.31 8.50
C ILE A 82 4.99 4.75 9.70
N GLN A 83 4.34 5.21 10.78
CA GLN A 83 5.03 5.61 12.00
C GLN A 83 5.73 4.41 12.66
N CYS A 84 5.06 3.27 12.75
CA CYS A 84 5.63 2.01 13.24
C CYS A 84 6.84 1.57 12.39
N ALA A 85 6.72 1.62 11.06
CA ALA A 85 7.83 1.30 10.15
C ALA A 85 9.06 2.20 10.40
N LYS A 86 8.84 3.48 10.71
CA LYS A 86 9.92 4.41 11.05
C LYS A 86 10.56 4.10 12.41
N GLU A 87 9.76 3.78 13.42
CA GLU A 87 10.22 3.43 14.76
C GLU A 87 11.01 2.11 14.78
N LEU A 88 10.57 1.14 13.99
CA LEU A 88 11.26 -0.14 13.79
C LEU A 88 12.46 -0.04 12.85
N GLN A 89 12.75 1.15 12.29
CA GLN A 89 13.82 1.39 11.32
C GLN A 89 13.68 0.58 10.00
N GLU A 90 12.48 0.09 9.70
CA GLU A 90 12.15 -0.56 8.42
C GLU A 90 12.11 0.44 7.25
N ILE A 91 11.87 1.72 7.57
CA ILE A 91 12.03 2.83 6.64
C ILE A 91 12.89 3.92 7.28
N SER A 92 13.62 4.66 6.44
CA SER A 92 14.41 5.79 6.91
C SER A 92 13.55 6.86 7.58
N SER A 93 14.09 7.56 8.57
CA SER A 93 13.43 8.71 9.21
C SER A 93 13.09 9.84 8.23
N ASN A 94 13.83 9.93 7.12
CA ASN A 94 13.61 10.84 6.00
C ASN A 94 13.01 10.16 4.75
N TYR A 95 12.25 9.07 4.93
CA TYR A 95 11.57 8.37 3.84
C TYR A 95 10.81 9.34 2.94
N LYS A 96 10.62 8.97 1.67
CA LYS A 96 9.77 9.72 0.73
C LYS A 96 8.46 8.96 0.51
N LEU A 97 7.33 9.64 0.65
CA LEU A 97 6.02 9.09 0.37
C LEU A 97 5.60 9.44 -1.06
N TYR A 98 5.16 8.43 -1.81
CA TYR A 98 4.69 8.57 -3.18
C TYR A 98 3.36 7.84 -3.37
N GLY A 99 2.51 8.36 -4.24
CA GLY A 99 1.42 7.59 -4.84
C GLY A 99 1.93 6.73 -6.00
N ALA A 100 1.40 5.52 -6.18
CA ALA A 100 1.84 4.59 -7.24
C ALA A 100 1.85 5.21 -8.65
N ARG A 101 0.88 6.09 -8.94
CA ARG A 101 0.79 6.88 -10.18
C ARG A 101 1.98 7.81 -10.45
N GLN A 102 2.76 8.19 -9.44
CA GLN A 102 3.94 9.01 -9.64
C GLN A 102 5.09 8.17 -10.22
N LEU A 103 5.10 6.87 -9.92
CA LEU A 103 6.22 5.97 -10.23
C LEU A 103 5.92 5.01 -11.39
N SER A 104 4.66 4.90 -11.79
CA SER A 104 4.20 4.02 -12.86
C SER A 104 2.95 4.58 -13.55
N ALA A 105 2.70 4.16 -14.79
CA ALA A 105 1.51 4.54 -15.56
C ALA A 105 0.26 3.80 -15.05
N THR A 106 -0.24 4.22 -13.87
CA THR A 106 -1.41 3.64 -13.21
C THR A 106 -2.31 4.70 -12.61
N HIS A 107 -3.60 4.39 -12.46
CA HIS A 107 -4.54 5.22 -11.70
C HIS A 107 -4.40 5.06 -10.18
N SER A 108 -3.71 4.01 -9.71
CA SER A 108 -3.48 3.78 -8.27
C SER A 108 -2.74 4.96 -7.61
N PRO A 109 -3.11 5.40 -6.39
CA PRO A 109 -4.04 4.78 -5.45
C PRO A 109 -5.52 5.20 -5.60
N GLY A 110 -5.90 5.81 -6.73
CA GLY A 110 -7.19 6.50 -6.90
C GLY A 110 -7.09 7.99 -6.59
N LEU A 111 -7.88 8.82 -7.27
CA LEU A 111 -7.76 10.29 -7.21
C LEU A 111 -7.97 10.83 -5.79
N MET A 112 -9.02 10.39 -5.11
CA MET A 112 -9.32 10.86 -3.75
C MET A 112 -8.23 10.48 -2.76
N LEU A 113 -7.76 9.21 -2.79
CA LEU A 113 -6.66 8.79 -1.91
C LEU A 113 -5.35 9.50 -2.25
N TYR A 114 -5.07 9.72 -3.55
CA TYR A 114 -3.88 10.46 -3.97
C TYR A 114 -3.89 11.92 -3.48
N GLN A 115 -5.04 12.58 -3.50
CA GLN A 115 -5.20 13.93 -2.94
C GLN A 115 -5.05 13.95 -1.42
N GLU A 116 -5.46 12.88 -0.75
CA GLU A 116 -5.32 12.77 0.70
C GLU A 116 -3.87 12.55 1.15
N ILE A 117 -3.13 11.61 0.54
CA ILE A 117 -1.74 11.35 0.91
C ILE A 117 -0.80 12.52 0.59
N GLN A 118 -1.18 13.43 -0.31
CA GLN A 118 -0.45 14.68 -0.56
C GLN A 118 -0.34 15.59 0.67
N LYS A 119 -1.22 15.40 1.65
CA LYS A 119 -1.24 16.15 2.91
C LYS A 119 -0.43 15.47 4.01
N TRP A 120 0.10 14.28 3.76
CA TRP A 120 0.79 13.48 4.77
C TRP A 120 2.27 13.91 4.86
N PRO A 121 2.92 13.67 6.01
CA PRO A 121 4.34 13.92 6.15
C PRO A 121 5.16 13.23 5.06
N ASN A 122 6.22 13.90 4.63
CA ASN A 122 7.18 13.41 3.64
C ASN A 122 6.60 13.04 2.27
N PHE A 123 5.37 13.48 1.94
CA PHE A 123 4.88 13.37 0.57
C PHE A 123 5.78 14.17 -0.37
N ASN A 124 6.35 13.48 -1.37
CA ASN A 124 7.24 14.10 -2.32
C ASN A 124 6.51 14.34 -3.64
N LYS A 125 6.49 15.59 -4.10
CA LYS A 125 5.77 16.01 -5.31
C LYS A 125 6.50 15.62 -6.60
N CYS A 126 7.83 15.52 -6.55
CA CYS A 126 8.67 15.25 -7.71
C CYS A 126 9.32 13.87 -7.60
N VAL A 127 9.43 13.14 -8.70
CA VAL A 127 10.08 11.82 -8.75
C VAL A 127 11.50 11.98 -9.26
#